data_AF-A0A1G1D635-F1
#
_entry.id   AF-A0A1G1D635-F1
#
_cell.length_a   1.000
_cell.length_b   1.000
_cell.length_c   1.000
_cell.angle_alpha   90.00
_cell.angle_beta   90.00
_cell.angle_gamma   90.00
#
_symmetry.space_group_name_H-M   'P 1'
#
loop_
_entity.id
_entity.type
_entity.pdbx_description
1 polymer ?
#
loop_
_entity_poly.entity_id
_entity_poly.type
_entity_poly.pdbx_seq_one_letter_code
_entity_poly.pdbx_strand_id
1 'polypeptide(L)'
;MEIETELVKEKIKIPFNAYDIFGYLLPGIITLLAIYSFEFWTKLQIDKLTNPINLHLPLLRAINISGEMVFETNKWPLSAMFFIAILIIAYIVGHIVSSVSSFFIDRIFVFKGYGYPYQLLLNLNLPDEKSYTPSFYRGFFFWANAYFLLRFYITLYPKQWLWETTFWLGWYIVAVVILKVGLSHFKKYPIIEQQKLKSLIESYAPPLLKNFDKVALFIVRYLFAGPYDLLARFLSQFINTRETFNSEFIESYKELFRSNFSLDAKIAGSNNYWFCACYIAEKSPVLNAMLINWLHMYSFARHISTAFYIAFFYCFISLFLQEQLFNFLNYRSVLFLLPLIFFFLSLIMLTRFYYLYFSYYSKFVFRAFYLLNKIKPK
;
A
#
# COMPACT_ATOMS: atom_id res chain seq x y z
N MET A 1 10.49 36.02 -38.66
CA MET A 1 10.34 35.49 -37.30
C MET A 1 8.87 35.11 -37.15
N GLU A 2 8.46 34.08 -37.90
CA GLU A 2 7.05 33.74 -38.16
C GLU A 2 6.94 32.23 -38.47
N ILE A 3 7.74 31.39 -37.79
CA ILE A 3 7.77 29.93 -37.96
C ILE A 3 7.23 29.22 -36.69
N GLU A 4 6.57 29.96 -35.79
CA GLU A 4 6.22 29.44 -34.45
C GLU A 4 4.76 28.97 -34.29
N THR A 5 3.93 28.96 -35.33
CA THR A 5 2.47 28.77 -35.14
C THR A 5 1.79 27.75 -36.06
N GLU A 6 2.50 26.69 -36.45
CA GLU A 6 1.86 25.44 -36.92
C GLU A 6 2.51 24.20 -36.29
N LEU A 7 2.83 24.28 -34.99
CA LEU A 7 2.90 23.07 -34.16
C LEU A 7 1.49 22.48 -34.11
N VAL A 8 1.20 21.67 -35.13
CA VAL A 8 0.01 20.86 -35.29
C VAL A 8 -0.34 20.28 -33.91
N LYS A 9 -1.49 20.68 -33.38
CA LYS A 9 -2.12 20.06 -32.21
C LYS A 9 -2.58 18.64 -32.59
N GLU A 10 -1.66 17.80 -33.04
CA GLU A 10 -1.90 16.38 -33.05
C GLU A 10 -2.07 16.00 -31.59
N LYS A 11 -3.33 15.79 -31.20
CA LYS A 11 -3.66 15.21 -29.90
C LYS A 11 -2.87 13.92 -29.83
N ILE A 12 -1.84 13.91 -28.99
CA ILE A 12 -1.07 12.70 -28.67
C ILE A 12 -2.10 11.67 -28.21
N LYS A 13 -2.42 10.71 -29.09
CA LYS A 13 -3.32 9.62 -28.76
C LYS A 13 -2.57 8.75 -27.77
N ILE A 14 -2.90 8.85 -26.49
CA ILE A 14 -2.42 7.90 -25.49
C ILE A 14 -3.01 6.54 -25.91
N PRO A 15 -2.19 5.57 -26.35
CA PRO A 15 -2.71 4.32 -26.84
C PRO A 15 -3.38 3.59 -25.68
N PHE A 16 -4.65 3.26 -25.84
CA PHE A 16 -5.37 2.41 -24.91
C PHE A 16 -4.70 1.03 -24.91
N ASN A 17 -4.12 0.65 -23.78
CA ASN A 17 -3.39 -0.60 -23.62
C ASN A 17 -4.30 -1.63 -22.92
N ALA A 18 -4.04 -2.92 -23.15
CA ALA A 18 -4.64 -4.01 -22.39
C ALA A 18 -4.54 -3.79 -20.87
N TYR A 19 -3.46 -3.15 -20.40
CA TYR A 19 -3.31 -2.79 -18.98
C TYR A 19 -4.41 -1.85 -18.47
N ASP A 20 -4.96 -0.97 -19.30
CA ASP A 20 -6.04 -0.04 -18.89
C ASP A 20 -7.35 -0.78 -18.57
N ILE A 21 -7.54 -1.98 -19.12
CA ILE A 21 -8.66 -2.86 -18.75
C ILE A 21 -8.23 -3.81 -17.63
N PHE A 22 -7.21 -4.62 -17.89
CA PHE A 22 -6.83 -5.73 -17.01
C PHE A 22 -6.21 -5.27 -15.70
N GLY A 23 -5.59 -4.09 -15.67
CA GLY A 23 -5.04 -3.47 -14.47
C GLY A 23 -6.08 -3.15 -13.39
N TYR A 24 -7.37 -3.09 -13.76
CA TYR A 24 -8.50 -2.92 -12.85
C TYR A 24 -9.39 -4.15 -12.80
N LEU A 25 -9.72 -4.75 -13.96
CA LEU A 25 -10.60 -5.91 -14.02
C LEU A 25 -10.07 -7.09 -13.19
N LEU A 26 -8.78 -7.41 -13.32
CA LEU A 26 -8.20 -8.58 -12.66
C LEU A 26 -8.14 -8.46 -11.11
N PRO A 27 -7.69 -7.33 -10.52
CA PRO A 27 -7.83 -7.10 -9.07
C PRO A 27 -9.27 -7.20 -8.57
N GLY A 28 -10.24 -6.72 -9.36
CA GLY A 28 -11.65 -6.82 -9.04
C GLY A 28 -12.17 -8.26 -9.04
N ILE A 29 -11.85 -9.03 -10.08
CA ILE A 29 -12.16 -10.46 -10.15
C ILE A 29 -11.55 -11.20 -8.96
N ILE A 30 -10.28 -10.95 -8.63
CA ILE A 30 -9.59 -11.58 -7.50
C ILE A 30 -10.28 -11.26 -6.17
N THR A 31 -10.69 -10.01 -5.97
CA THR A 31 -11.41 -9.59 -4.75
C THR A 31 -12.75 -10.33 -4.64
N LEU A 32 -13.55 -10.34 -5.71
CA LEU A 32 -14.86 -10.98 -5.73
C LEU A 32 -14.75 -12.51 -5.59
N LEU A 33 -13.79 -13.16 -6.25
CA LEU A 33 -13.56 -14.59 -6.12
C LEU A 33 -13.12 -14.99 -4.72
N ALA A 34 -12.26 -14.19 -4.07
CA ALA A 34 -11.83 -14.43 -2.69
C ALA A 34 -13.02 -14.34 -1.72
N ILE A 35 -13.86 -13.29 -1.87
CA ILE A 35 -15.08 -13.11 -1.07
C ILE A 35 -16.07 -14.25 -1.31
N TYR A 36 -16.33 -14.59 -2.58
CA TYR A 36 -17.23 -15.69 -2.95
C TYR A 36 -16.76 -17.01 -2.36
N SER A 37 -15.47 -17.31 -2.45
CA SER A 37 -14.89 -18.52 -1.87
C SER A 37 -15.16 -18.60 -0.37
N PHE A 38 -14.95 -17.49 0.35
CA PHE A 38 -15.25 -17.42 1.78
C PHE A 38 -16.74 -17.65 2.08
N GLU A 39 -17.64 -16.98 1.37
CA GLU A 39 -19.08 -17.16 1.59
C GLU A 39 -19.55 -18.57 1.26
N PHE A 40 -19.06 -19.15 0.16
CA PHE A 40 -19.37 -20.52 -0.25
C PHE A 40 -18.95 -21.53 0.82
N TRP A 41 -17.71 -21.46 1.30
CA TRP A 41 -17.23 -22.35 2.35
C TRP A 41 -17.97 -22.12 3.68
N THR A 42 -18.35 -20.88 3.98
CA THR A 42 -19.18 -20.54 5.16
C THR A 42 -20.54 -21.21 5.08
N LYS A 43 -21.24 -21.09 3.96
CA LYS A 43 -22.53 -21.73 3.72
C LYS A 43 -22.43 -23.25 3.86
N LEU A 44 -21.42 -23.86 3.21
CA LEU A 44 -21.22 -25.31 3.24
C LEU A 44 -21.02 -25.86 4.66
N GLN A 45 -20.33 -25.13 5.55
CA GLN A 45 -20.17 -25.58 6.93
C GLN A 45 -21.44 -25.44 7.76
N ILE A 46 -22.27 -24.45 7.46
CA ILE A 46 -23.49 -24.17 8.21
C ILE A 46 -24.65 -25.06 7.78
N ASP A 47 -24.71 -25.44 6.50
CA ASP A 47 -25.71 -26.40 6.02
C ASP A 47 -25.56 -27.80 6.61
N LYS A 48 -24.42 -28.10 7.24
CA LYS A 48 -24.22 -29.32 8.03
C LYS A 48 -24.88 -29.26 9.41
N LEU A 49 -25.28 -28.09 9.88
CA LEU A 49 -25.99 -27.93 11.14
C LEU A 49 -27.46 -28.31 10.95
N THR A 50 -28.03 -28.98 11.94
CA THR A 50 -29.42 -29.48 11.92
C THR A 50 -30.48 -28.37 11.89
N ASN A 51 -30.13 -27.16 12.31
CA ASN A 51 -31.03 -26.01 12.32
C ASN A 51 -30.61 -24.99 11.26
N PRO A 52 -31.48 -24.62 10.29
CA PRO A 52 -31.17 -23.63 9.29
C PRO A 52 -31.01 -22.26 9.96
N ILE A 53 -29.81 -21.69 9.84
CA ILE A 53 -29.50 -20.35 10.31
C ILE A 53 -29.49 -19.41 9.10
N ASN A 54 -30.18 -18.28 9.21
CA ASN A 54 -30.16 -17.23 8.19
C ASN A 54 -28.82 -16.49 8.23
N LEU A 55 -27.95 -16.77 7.25
CA LEU A 55 -26.67 -16.09 7.08
C LEU A 55 -26.77 -14.91 6.13
N HIS A 56 -26.01 -13.86 6.43
CA HIS A 56 -25.85 -12.75 5.51
C HIS A 56 -24.66 -13.01 4.58
N LEU A 57 -24.93 -13.65 3.44
CA LEU A 57 -23.95 -13.98 2.38
C LEU A 57 -24.37 -13.31 1.07
N PRO A 58 -24.20 -11.98 0.95
CA PRO A 58 -24.79 -11.20 -0.14
C PRO A 58 -24.26 -11.60 -1.52
N LEU A 59 -22.97 -11.93 -1.66
CA LEU A 59 -22.40 -12.25 -2.97
C LEU A 59 -22.85 -13.64 -3.44
N LEU A 60 -22.78 -14.64 -2.56
CA LEU A 60 -23.27 -15.98 -2.81
C LEU A 60 -24.78 -15.97 -3.11
N ARG A 61 -25.57 -15.22 -2.34
CA ARG A 61 -27.00 -15.06 -2.60
C ARG A 61 -27.27 -14.44 -3.96
N ALA A 62 -26.55 -13.37 -4.33
CA ALA A 62 -26.69 -12.75 -5.64
C ALA A 62 -26.34 -13.72 -6.78
N ILE A 63 -25.27 -14.50 -6.63
CA ILE A 63 -24.85 -15.51 -7.60
C ILE A 63 -25.86 -16.65 -7.71
N ASN A 64 -26.37 -17.18 -6.60
CA ASN A 64 -27.35 -18.26 -6.61
C ASN A 64 -28.67 -17.83 -7.26
N ILE A 65 -29.22 -16.67 -6.87
CA ILE A 65 -30.45 -16.12 -7.49
C ILE A 65 -30.27 -15.98 -9.00
N SER A 66 -29.11 -15.49 -9.43
CA SER A 66 -28.83 -15.31 -10.86
C SER A 66 -28.61 -16.64 -11.58
N GLY A 67 -27.99 -17.61 -10.91
CA GLY A 67 -27.76 -18.95 -11.44
C GLY A 67 -29.05 -19.73 -11.65
N GLU A 68 -29.96 -19.72 -10.67
CA GLU A 68 -31.28 -20.35 -10.76
C GLU A 68 -32.06 -19.81 -11.98
N MET A 69 -32.11 -18.48 -12.16
CA MET A 69 -32.75 -17.86 -13.32
C MET A 69 -32.14 -18.31 -14.66
N VAL A 70 -30.82 -18.54 -14.68
CA VAL A 70 -30.08 -18.95 -15.87
C VAL A 70 -30.35 -20.42 -16.23
N PHE A 71 -30.26 -21.33 -15.25
CA PHE A 71 -30.36 -22.77 -15.50
C PHE A 71 -31.78 -23.24 -15.81
N GLU A 72 -32.81 -22.60 -15.25
CA GLU A 72 -34.21 -23.02 -15.47
C GLU A 72 -34.75 -22.66 -16.85
N THR A 73 -34.15 -21.69 -17.55
CA THR A 73 -34.84 -21.06 -18.69
C THR A 73 -34.24 -21.35 -20.06
N ASN A 74 -33.12 -22.08 -20.19
CA ASN A 74 -32.40 -22.26 -21.46
C ASN A 74 -32.09 -20.92 -22.18
N LYS A 75 -32.09 -19.81 -21.43
CA LYS A 75 -31.89 -18.44 -21.94
C LYS A 75 -30.40 -18.10 -21.85
N TRP A 76 -29.62 -18.62 -22.79
CA TRP A 76 -28.21 -18.23 -22.95
C TRP A 76 -27.99 -16.69 -23.01
N PRO A 77 -28.91 -15.84 -23.55
CA PRO A 77 -28.70 -14.39 -23.52
C PRO A 77 -28.70 -13.82 -22.10
N LEU A 78 -29.54 -14.36 -21.21
CA LEU A 78 -29.57 -13.94 -19.80
C LEU A 78 -28.27 -14.30 -19.08
N SER A 79 -27.71 -15.47 -19.41
CA SER A 79 -26.39 -15.90 -18.89
C SER A 79 -25.29 -14.95 -19.34
N ALA A 80 -25.29 -14.56 -20.62
CA ALA A 80 -24.32 -13.63 -21.17
C ALA A 80 -24.46 -12.23 -20.55
N MET A 81 -25.69 -11.73 -20.38
CA MET A 81 -25.94 -10.45 -19.70
C MET A 81 -25.45 -10.48 -18.24
N PHE A 82 -25.71 -11.57 -17.52
CA PHE A 82 -25.23 -11.73 -16.15
C PHE A 82 -23.70 -11.78 -16.08
N PHE A 83 -23.06 -12.50 -16.98
CA PHE A 83 -21.60 -12.54 -17.08
C PHE A 83 -21.01 -11.14 -17.35
N ILE A 84 -21.59 -10.39 -18.29
CA ILE A 84 -21.18 -9.00 -18.56
C ILE A 84 -21.39 -8.13 -17.32
N ALA A 85 -22.50 -8.28 -16.60
CA ALA A 85 -22.76 -7.54 -15.37
C ALA A 85 -21.71 -7.85 -14.29
N ILE A 86 -21.32 -9.11 -14.10
CA ILE A 86 -20.23 -9.49 -13.20
C ILE A 86 -18.92 -8.84 -13.63
N LEU A 87 -18.59 -8.83 -14.92
CA LEU A 87 -17.37 -8.19 -15.41
C LEU A 87 -17.36 -6.67 -15.15
N ILE A 88 -18.50 -6.00 -15.33
CA ILE A 88 -18.65 -4.57 -15.02
C ILE A 88 -18.47 -4.32 -13.52
N ILE A 89 -19.12 -5.12 -12.66
CA ILE A 89 -18.99 -5.02 -11.20
C ILE A 89 -17.53 -5.27 -10.80
N ALA A 90 -16.89 -6.29 -11.35
CA ALA A 90 -15.48 -6.58 -11.10
C ALA A 90 -14.59 -5.40 -11.52
N TYR A 91 -14.82 -4.80 -12.68
CA TYR A 91 -14.09 -3.61 -13.11
C TYR A 91 -14.26 -2.42 -12.15
N ILE A 92 -15.49 -2.17 -11.68
CA ILE A 92 -15.77 -1.11 -10.67
C ILE A 92 -15.05 -1.40 -9.35
N VAL A 93 -15.15 -2.64 -8.84
CA VAL A 93 -14.42 -3.07 -7.64
C VAL A 93 -12.92 -2.90 -7.83
N GLY A 94 -12.40 -3.20 -9.02
CA GLY A 94 -11.01 -2.97 -9.42
C GLY A 94 -10.56 -1.52 -9.28
N HIS A 95 -11.40 -0.56 -9.69
CA HIS A 95 -11.14 0.88 -9.50
C HIS A 95 -11.11 1.29 -8.03
N ILE A 96 -12.00 0.72 -7.23
CA ILE A 96 -12.01 0.93 -5.77
C ILE A 96 -10.70 0.39 -5.18
N VAL A 97 -10.32 -0.84 -5.52
CA VAL A 97 -9.05 -1.46 -5.10
C VAL A 97 -7.85 -0.58 -5.48
N SER A 98 -7.79 -0.10 -6.73
CA SER A 98 -6.72 0.78 -7.20
C SER A 98 -6.65 2.08 -6.41
N SER A 99 -7.79 2.73 -6.15
CA SER A 99 -7.88 3.97 -5.39
C SER A 99 -7.42 3.79 -3.94
N VAL A 100 -7.88 2.72 -3.28
CA VAL A 100 -7.44 2.34 -1.92
C VAL A 100 -5.93 2.07 -1.91
N SER A 101 -5.43 1.33 -2.90
CA SER A 101 -4.01 1.00 -2.99
C SER A 101 -3.13 2.24 -3.18
N SER A 102 -3.56 3.19 -4.01
CA SER A 102 -2.84 4.43 -4.27
C SER A 102 -2.78 5.31 -3.01
N PHE A 103 -3.86 5.33 -2.23
CA PHE A 103 -3.88 6.08 -0.98
C PHE A 103 -3.03 5.42 0.12
N PHE A 104 -3.28 4.15 0.44
CA PHE A 104 -2.62 3.49 1.56
C PHE A 104 -1.19 3.05 1.25
N ILE A 105 -0.94 2.51 0.05
CA ILE A 105 0.39 2.00 -0.30
C ILE A 105 1.27 3.14 -0.84
N ASP A 106 0.87 3.90 -1.86
CA ASP A 106 1.79 4.93 -2.40
C ASP A 106 1.93 6.12 -1.45
N ARG A 107 0.80 6.73 -1.02
CA ARG A 107 0.88 7.97 -0.26
C ARG A 107 1.26 7.76 1.20
N ILE A 108 0.76 6.71 1.85
CA ILE A 108 1.03 6.47 3.27
C ILE A 108 2.28 5.61 3.42
N PHE A 109 2.30 4.40 2.87
CA PHE A 109 3.38 3.45 3.11
C PHE A 109 4.70 3.85 2.41
N VAL A 110 4.67 4.12 1.10
CA VAL A 110 5.87 4.51 0.34
C VAL A 110 6.28 5.94 0.68
N PHE A 111 5.46 6.94 0.32
CA PHE A 111 5.86 8.34 0.41
C PHE A 111 6.14 8.79 1.85
N LYS A 112 5.23 8.49 2.78
CA LYS A 112 5.38 8.93 4.17
C LYS A 112 6.14 7.96 5.06
N GLY A 113 6.14 6.66 4.76
CA GLY A 113 6.78 5.62 5.58
C GLY A 113 8.22 5.30 5.18
N TYR A 114 8.47 5.04 3.89
CA TYR A 114 9.81 4.70 3.39
C TYR A 114 10.57 5.89 2.78
N GLY A 115 9.86 6.89 2.28
CA GLY A 115 10.41 7.82 1.31
C GLY A 115 10.51 7.18 -0.08
N TYR A 116 10.91 7.99 -1.05
CA TYR A 116 11.06 7.51 -2.43
C TYR A 116 12.40 6.79 -2.63
N PRO A 117 12.44 5.72 -3.44
CA PRO A 117 13.66 4.94 -3.68
C PRO A 117 14.87 5.75 -4.14
N TYR A 118 14.65 6.82 -4.90
CA TYR A 118 15.74 7.67 -5.42
C TYR A 118 16.62 8.25 -4.30
N GLN A 119 16.05 8.51 -3.12
CA GLN A 119 16.78 9.08 -1.99
C GLN A 119 17.84 8.09 -1.49
N LEU A 120 17.44 6.82 -1.34
CA LEU A 120 18.34 5.75 -0.92
C LEU A 120 19.30 5.35 -2.05
N LEU A 121 18.78 5.11 -3.26
CA LEU A 121 19.56 4.62 -4.40
C LEU A 121 20.70 5.57 -4.79
N LEU A 122 20.45 6.88 -4.74
CA LEU A 122 21.40 7.92 -5.12
C LEU A 122 22.14 8.54 -3.91
N ASN A 123 21.94 7.99 -2.71
CA ASN A 123 22.50 8.50 -1.46
C ASN A 123 22.30 10.02 -1.28
N LEU A 124 21.08 10.50 -1.58
CA LEU A 124 20.71 11.90 -1.45
C LEU A 124 20.18 12.11 -0.03
N ASN A 125 21.06 12.54 0.86
CA ASN A 125 20.67 13.01 2.19
C ASN A 125 19.70 14.18 2.04
N LEU A 126 18.42 13.94 2.26
CA LEU A 126 17.44 15.02 2.29
C LEU A 126 17.55 15.79 3.61
N PRO A 127 17.31 17.11 3.59
CA PRO A 127 17.23 17.89 4.82
C PRO A 127 16.21 17.27 5.77
N ASP A 128 16.66 17.06 7.01
CA ASP A 128 16.07 16.17 8.02
C ASP A 128 14.78 16.75 8.67
N GLU A 129 14.08 17.66 7.99
CA GLU A 129 13.01 18.50 8.55
C GLU A 129 11.93 17.70 9.29
N LYS A 130 11.74 16.42 8.93
CA LYS A 130 10.74 15.53 9.53
C LYS A 130 11.26 14.10 9.79
N SER A 131 12.48 13.95 10.30
CA SER A 131 13.14 12.67 10.61
C SER A 131 12.28 11.61 11.33
N TYR A 132 11.32 12.03 12.15
CA TYR A 132 10.43 11.14 12.92
C TYR A 132 9.16 10.70 12.16
N THR A 133 8.83 11.33 11.04
CA THR A 133 7.60 11.04 10.29
C THR A 133 7.63 9.67 9.61
N PRO A 134 8.71 9.28 8.90
CA PRO A 134 8.87 7.92 8.38
C PRO A 134 8.68 6.83 9.45
N SER A 135 9.31 6.99 10.60
CA SER A 135 9.21 6.04 11.71
C SER A 135 7.79 5.93 12.26
N PHE A 136 7.08 7.05 12.42
CA PHE A 136 5.67 7.02 12.81
C PHE A 136 4.80 6.19 11.86
N TYR A 137 4.89 6.44 10.54
CA TYR A 137 4.02 5.75 9.59
C TYR A 137 4.36 4.26 9.45
N ARG A 138 5.65 3.89 9.58
CA ARG A 138 6.11 2.51 9.64
C ARG A 138 5.56 1.78 10.88
N GLY A 139 5.67 2.39 12.05
CA GLY A 139 5.08 1.86 13.28
C GLY A 139 3.55 1.76 13.20
N PHE A 140 2.88 2.80 12.69
CA PHE A 140 1.42 2.82 12.56
C PHE A 140 0.94 1.71 11.62
N PHE A 141 1.61 1.50 10.49
CA PHE A 141 1.32 0.41 9.57
C PHE A 141 1.42 -0.95 10.27
N PHE A 142 2.49 -1.20 11.02
CA PHE A 142 2.67 -2.45 11.76
C PHE A 142 1.57 -2.67 12.80
N TRP A 143 1.38 -1.70 13.70
CA TRP A 143 0.48 -1.85 14.83
C TRP A 143 -0.99 -1.86 14.42
N ALA A 144 -1.37 -1.15 13.37
CA ALA A 144 -2.73 -1.23 12.83
C ALA A 144 -3.03 -2.64 12.30
N ASN A 145 -2.12 -3.23 11.52
CA ASN A 145 -2.28 -4.60 11.03
C ASN A 145 -2.28 -5.63 12.16
N ALA A 146 -1.38 -5.47 13.15
CA ALA A 146 -1.36 -6.32 14.33
C ALA A 146 -2.67 -6.23 15.14
N TYR A 147 -3.22 -5.02 15.30
CA TYR A 147 -4.51 -4.81 15.95
C TYR A 147 -5.65 -5.52 15.21
N PHE A 148 -5.73 -5.40 13.88
CA PHE A 148 -6.77 -6.07 13.10
C PHE A 148 -6.64 -7.60 13.14
N LEU A 149 -5.42 -8.13 13.06
CA LEU A 149 -5.17 -9.56 13.21
C LEU A 149 -5.56 -10.08 14.60
N LEU A 150 -5.21 -9.35 15.67
CA LEU A 150 -5.58 -9.73 17.03
C LEU A 150 -7.09 -9.65 17.24
N ARG A 151 -7.76 -8.61 16.71
CA ARG A 151 -9.24 -8.51 16.73
C ARG A 151 -9.88 -9.67 15.99
N PHE A 152 -9.39 -10.01 14.79
CA PHE A 152 -9.85 -11.17 14.04
C PHE A 152 -9.66 -12.47 14.84
N TYR A 153 -8.51 -12.63 15.50
CA TYR A 153 -8.24 -13.80 16.33
C TYR A 153 -9.16 -13.89 17.55
N ILE A 154 -9.48 -12.77 18.20
CA ILE A 154 -10.43 -12.70 19.33
C ILE A 154 -11.82 -13.17 18.93
N THR A 155 -12.33 -12.76 17.77
CA THR A 155 -13.64 -13.18 17.25
C THR A 155 -13.77 -14.71 17.18
N LEU A 156 -12.66 -15.43 17.08
CA LEU A 156 -12.63 -16.88 16.99
C LEU A 156 -12.29 -17.56 18.32
N TYR A 157 -11.42 -16.91 19.10
CA TYR A 157 -10.93 -17.39 20.39
C TYR A 157 -11.07 -16.28 21.43
N PRO A 158 -12.27 -16.08 22.00
CA PRO A 158 -12.54 -14.99 22.94
C PRO A 158 -11.91 -15.28 24.32
N LYS A 159 -10.59 -15.31 24.38
CA LYS A 159 -9.84 -15.39 25.63
C LYS A 159 -9.72 -13.98 26.21
N GLN A 160 -9.98 -13.85 27.51
CA GLN A 160 -9.95 -12.56 28.21
C GLN A 160 -8.61 -11.81 28.00
N TRP A 161 -7.47 -12.50 28.14
CA TRP A 161 -6.15 -11.89 27.98
C TRP A 161 -5.92 -11.32 26.56
N LEU A 162 -6.47 -11.95 25.51
CA LEU A 162 -6.37 -11.42 24.14
C LEU A 162 -7.17 -10.13 24.00
N TRP A 163 -8.37 -10.10 24.58
CA TRP A 163 -9.25 -8.94 24.58
C TRP A 163 -8.60 -7.75 25.29
N GLU A 164 -8.04 -7.98 26.49
CA GLU A 164 -7.26 -6.99 27.24
C GLU A 164 -6.05 -6.50 26.44
N THR A 165 -5.26 -7.42 25.87
CA THR A 165 -4.10 -7.08 25.03
C THR A 165 -4.49 -6.19 23.86
N THR A 166 -5.58 -6.53 23.18
CA THR A 166 -6.06 -5.79 22.01
C THR A 166 -6.65 -4.43 22.38
N PHE A 167 -7.32 -4.34 23.53
CA PHE A 167 -7.80 -3.09 24.10
C PHE A 167 -6.63 -2.14 24.42
N TRP A 168 -5.61 -2.64 25.14
CA TRP A 168 -4.41 -1.86 25.45
C TRP A 168 -3.62 -1.47 24.21
N LEU A 169 -3.54 -2.35 23.22
CA LEU A 169 -2.91 -2.04 21.93
C LEU A 169 -3.66 -0.91 21.19
N GLY A 170 -5.00 -0.92 21.19
CA GLY A 170 -5.81 0.15 20.63
C GLY A 170 -5.51 1.50 21.29
N TRP A 171 -5.48 1.53 22.63
CA TRP A 171 -5.09 2.73 23.38
C TRP A 171 -3.67 3.20 23.11
N TYR A 172 -2.73 2.25 22.99
CA TYR A 172 -1.34 2.55 22.63
C TYR A 172 -1.24 3.25 21.27
N ILE A 173 -1.93 2.73 20.24
CA ILE A 173 -1.96 3.35 18.91
C ILE A 173 -2.55 4.77 18.98
N VAL A 174 -3.68 4.94 19.67
CA VAL A 174 -4.35 6.25 19.84
C VAL A 174 -3.42 7.24 20.55
N ALA A 175 -2.77 6.82 21.64
CA ALA A 175 -1.84 7.67 22.39
C ALA A 175 -0.66 8.15 21.50
N VAL A 176 -0.09 7.27 20.68
CA VAL A 176 1.00 7.64 19.77
C VAL A 176 0.52 8.55 18.63
N VAL A 177 -0.72 8.37 18.14
CA VAL A 177 -1.33 9.29 17.16
C VAL A 177 -1.50 10.69 17.77
N ILE A 178 -2.06 10.78 18.98
CA ILE A 178 -2.21 12.06 19.71
C ILE A 178 -0.84 12.70 19.89
N LEU A 179 0.17 11.94 20.31
CA LEU A 179 1.54 12.40 20.47
C LEU A 179 2.12 12.95 19.16
N LYS A 180 1.93 12.24 18.04
CA LYS A 180 2.39 12.67 16.72
C LYS A 180 1.69 13.95 16.25
N VAL A 181 0.38 14.05 16.44
CA VAL A 181 -0.39 15.26 16.11
C VAL A 181 0.09 16.44 16.96
N GLY A 182 0.24 16.24 18.27
CA GLY A 182 0.78 17.22 19.21
C GLY A 182 2.17 17.72 18.82
N LEU A 183 3.11 16.80 18.54
CA LEU A 183 4.46 17.16 18.04
C LEU A 183 4.42 17.93 16.73
N SER A 184 3.52 17.54 15.81
CA SER A 184 3.41 18.20 14.50
C SER A 184 2.79 19.59 14.62
N HIS A 185 1.86 19.78 15.56
CA HIS A 185 1.27 21.08 15.87
C HIS A 185 2.28 21.99 16.60
N PHE A 186 2.98 21.48 17.60
CA PHE A 186 4.03 22.19 18.34
C PHE A 186 5.11 22.76 17.41
N LYS A 187 5.55 21.98 16.42
CA LYS A 187 6.57 22.42 15.45
C LYS A 187 6.10 23.52 14.48
N LYS A 188 4.81 23.83 14.40
CA LYS A 188 4.31 24.94 13.57
C LYS A 188 4.53 26.30 14.22
N TYR A 189 4.67 26.35 15.54
CA TYR A 189 4.88 27.60 16.25
C TYR A 189 6.29 28.17 16.00
N PRO A 190 6.47 29.51 16.01
CA PRO A 190 7.79 30.13 16.03
C PRO A 190 8.67 29.60 17.17
N ILE A 191 10.00 29.57 16.97
CA ILE A 191 10.96 29.03 17.96
C ILE A 191 10.80 29.69 19.34
N ILE A 192 10.52 30.99 19.40
CA ILE A 192 10.31 31.73 20.65
C ILE A 192 9.09 31.20 21.41
N GLU A 193 8.00 30.93 20.71
CA GLU A 193 6.77 30.38 21.31
C GLU A 193 6.97 28.92 21.74
N GLN A 194 7.71 28.14 20.96
CA GLN A 194 8.11 26.78 21.35
C GLN A 194 8.90 26.80 22.66
N GLN A 195 9.84 27.73 22.82
CA GLN A 195 10.63 27.86 24.05
C GLN A 195 9.78 28.26 25.27
N LYS A 196 8.84 29.21 25.11
CA LYS A 196 7.91 29.61 26.18
C LYS A 196 6.99 28.47 26.60
N LEU A 197 6.43 27.72 25.65
CA LEU A 197 5.58 26.58 25.96
C LEU A 197 6.39 25.45 26.62
N LYS A 198 7.63 25.24 26.16
CA LYS A 198 8.54 24.26 26.76
C LYS A 198 8.89 24.62 28.21
N SER A 199 9.22 25.88 28.51
CA SER A 199 9.52 26.30 29.87
C SER A 199 8.31 26.19 30.81
N LEU A 200 7.10 26.47 30.30
CA LEU A 200 5.86 26.29 31.05
C LEU A 200 5.57 24.81 31.34
N ILE A 201 5.76 23.92 30.36
CA ILE A 201 5.64 22.47 30.59
C ILE A 201 6.68 22.03 31.63
N GLU A 202 7.93 22.46 31.50
CA GLU A 202 9.04 22.09 32.40
C GLU A 202 8.85 22.59 33.85
N SER A 203 8.12 23.69 34.06
CA SER A 203 7.86 24.23 35.40
C SER A 203 6.79 23.44 36.17
N TYR A 204 5.81 22.87 35.47
CA TYR A 204 4.71 22.13 36.09
C TYR A 204 4.87 20.61 35.99
N ALA A 205 5.67 20.11 35.07
CA ALA A 205 5.75 18.68 34.81
C ALA A 205 6.77 17.97 35.72
N PRO A 206 6.48 16.72 36.15
CA PRO A 206 7.42 15.88 36.89
C PRO A 206 8.76 15.71 36.14
N PRO A 207 9.86 15.37 36.83
CA PRO A 207 11.21 15.29 36.24
C PRO A 207 11.30 14.46 34.95
N LEU A 208 10.52 13.38 34.84
CA LEU A 208 10.43 12.53 33.65
C LEU A 208 9.91 13.26 32.40
N LEU A 209 9.11 14.31 32.57
CA LEU A 209 8.51 15.09 31.49
C LEU A 209 9.30 16.37 31.15
N LYS A 210 10.38 16.70 31.89
CA LYS A 210 11.25 17.84 31.54
C LYS A 210 11.95 17.69 30.18
N ASN A 211 12.04 16.47 29.67
CA ASN A 211 12.54 16.19 28.32
C ASN A 211 11.44 15.57 27.44
N PHE A 212 10.19 16.02 27.59
CA PHE A 212 9.03 15.44 26.92
C PHE A 212 9.21 15.33 25.40
N ASP A 213 9.79 16.33 24.75
CA ASP A 213 10.10 16.31 23.31
C ASP A 213 11.03 15.15 22.92
N LYS A 214 12.13 14.96 23.67
CA LYS A 214 13.08 13.86 23.44
C LYS A 214 12.45 12.50 23.73
N VAL A 215 11.69 12.38 24.82
CA VAL A 215 10.99 11.13 25.19
C VAL A 215 9.94 10.80 24.12
N ALA A 216 9.15 11.77 23.69
CA ALA A 216 8.15 11.59 22.65
C ALA A 216 8.78 11.17 21.32
N LEU A 217 9.87 11.84 20.92
CA LEU A 217 10.64 11.46 19.73
C LEU A 217 11.24 10.06 19.88
N PHE A 218 11.73 9.67 21.05
CA PHE A 218 12.25 8.33 21.31
C PHE A 218 11.15 7.27 21.16
N ILE A 219 9.97 7.49 21.76
CA ILE A 219 8.81 6.61 21.64
C ILE A 219 8.41 6.44 20.19
N VAL A 220 8.20 7.54 19.46
CA VAL A 220 7.74 7.50 18.06
C VAL A 220 8.80 6.88 17.13
N ARG A 221 10.08 7.23 17.32
CA ARG A 221 11.16 6.85 16.41
C ARG A 221 11.63 5.42 16.62
N TYR A 222 11.75 4.97 17.88
CA TYR A 222 12.41 3.70 18.20
C TYR A 222 11.43 2.67 18.74
N LEU A 223 10.59 3.01 19.72
CA LEU A 223 9.68 2.03 20.32
C LEU A 223 8.52 1.68 19.39
N PHE A 224 7.83 2.69 18.85
CA PHE A 224 6.66 2.48 18.01
C PHE A 224 7.02 1.87 16.66
N ALA A 225 8.12 2.33 16.04
CA ALA A 225 8.60 1.82 14.77
C ALA A 225 9.46 0.54 14.90
N GLY A 226 9.95 0.23 16.09
CA GLY A 226 10.95 -0.81 16.32
C GLY A 226 10.58 -2.20 15.78
N PRO A 227 9.39 -2.74 16.09
CA PRO A 227 8.96 -4.03 15.58
C PRO A 227 8.90 -4.08 14.05
N TYR A 228 8.39 -3.00 13.44
CA TYR A 228 8.40 -2.87 11.98
C TYR A 228 9.81 -2.84 11.43
N ASP A 229 10.68 -2.01 12.01
CA ASP A 229 12.05 -1.83 11.54
C ASP A 229 12.81 -3.13 11.61
N LEU A 230 12.65 -3.92 12.69
CA LEU A 230 13.23 -5.25 12.83
C LEU A 230 12.82 -6.19 11.68
N LEU A 231 11.52 -6.32 11.42
CA LEU A 231 10.99 -7.13 10.33
C LEU A 231 11.46 -6.62 8.96
N ALA A 232 11.42 -5.31 8.75
CA ALA A 232 11.88 -4.69 7.52
C ALA A 232 13.37 -4.91 7.30
N ARG A 233 14.22 -5.00 8.35
CA ARG A 233 15.65 -5.35 8.18
C ARG A 233 15.81 -6.74 7.60
N PHE A 234 15.11 -7.72 8.19
CA PHE A 234 15.15 -9.09 7.73
C PHE A 234 14.65 -9.19 6.27
N LEU A 235 13.48 -8.61 5.99
CA LEU A 235 12.91 -8.64 4.64
C LEU A 235 13.81 -7.95 3.63
N SER A 236 14.30 -6.73 3.91
CA SER A 236 15.14 -5.98 2.97
C SER A 236 16.50 -6.60 2.71
N GLN A 237 17.04 -7.38 3.66
CA GLN A 237 18.21 -8.23 3.43
C GLN A 237 17.86 -9.41 2.52
N PHE A 238 16.71 -10.04 2.71
CA PHE A 238 16.26 -11.14 1.86
C PHE A 238 16.01 -10.71 0.40
N ILE A 239 15.44 -9.51 0.17
CA ILE A 239 15.12 -9.00 -1.17
C ILE A 239 16.18 -8.04 -1.76
N ASN A 240 17.31 -7.83 -1.08
CA ASN A 240 18.40 -6.92 -1.48
C ASN A 240 17.96 -5.48 -1.83
N THR A 241 16.95 -4.92 -1.15
CA THR A 241 16.49 -3.54 -1.39
C THR A 241 17.30 -2.48 -0.65
N ARG A 242 18.42 -2.84 -0.02
CA ARG A 242 19.34 -1.89 0.63
C ARG A 242 20.51 -1.47 -0.24
N GLU A 243 20.72 -2.15 -1.37
CA GLU A 243 21.83 -1.86 -2.26
C GLU A 243 21.62 -0.54 -2.99
N THR A 244 22.46 0.43 -2.67
CA THR A 244 22.59 1.70 -3.39
C THR A 244 23.39 1.48 -4.68
N PHE A 245 23.41 2.49 -5.55
CA PHE A 245 24.39 2.51 -6.63
C PHE A 245 25.81 2.71 -6.07
N ASN A 246 26.82 2.33 -6.85
CA ASN A 246 28.22 2.63 -6.50
C ASN A 246 28.47 4.15 -6.56
N SER A 247 29.47 4.63 -5.83
CA SER A 247 29.77 6.07 -5.73
C SER A 247 30.10 6.69 -7.08
N GLU A 248 30.84 5.99 -7.94
CA GLU A 248 31.20 6.45 -9.28
C GLU A 248 29.98 6.73 -10.17
N PHE A 249 29.00 5.81 -10.18
CA PHE A 249 27.74 5.98 -10.88
C PHE A 249 26.95 7.16 -10.32
N ILE A 250 26.90 7.30 -8.99
CA ILE A 250 26.16 8.39 -8.32
C ILE A 250 26.74 9.75 -8.69
N GLU A 251 28.07 9.92 -8.64
CA GLU A 251 28.70 11.19 -9.01
C GLU A 251 28.50 11.49 -10.50
N SER A 252 28.72 10.50 -11.37
CA SER A 252 28.47 10.66 -12.81
C SER A 252 27.01 10.98 -13.11
N TYR A 253 26.06 10.36 -12.40
CA TYR A 253 24.63 10.66 -12.52
C TYR A 253 24.34 12.12 -12.13
N LYS A 254 24.91 12.61 -11.02
CA LYS A 254 24.69 14.00 -10.57
C LYS A 254 25.18 15.01 -11.59
N GLU A 255 26.35 14.76 -12.18
CA GLU A 255 26.91 15.60 -13.25
C GLU A 255 25.99 15.61 -14.48
N LEU A 256 25.56 14.43 -14.95
CA LEU A 256 24.66 14.29 -16.10
C LEU A 256 23.28 14.91 -15.84
N PHE A 257 22.74 14.73 -14.63
CA PHE A 257 21.47 15.32 -14.25
C PHE A 257 21.56 16.84 -14.24
N ARG A 258 22.64 17.40 -13.67
CA ARG A 258 22.90 18.84 -13.66
C ARG A 258 23.11 19.39 -15.06
N SER A 259 23.81 18.68 -15.94
CA SER A 259 24.06 19.15 -17.31
C SER A 259 22.80 19.13 -18.18
N ASN A 260 21.92 18.15 -18.01
CA ASN A 260 20.70 18.03 -18.82
C ASN A 260 19.56 18.93 -18.31
N PHE A 261 19.45 19.13 -17.00
CA PHE A 261 18.29 19.80 -16.40
C PHE A 261 18.63 21.10 -15.66
N SER A 262 19.90 21.50 -15.62
CA SER A 262 20.36 22.71 -14.90
C SER A 262 19.93 22.74 -13.43
N LEU A 263 19.79 21.56 -12.81
CA LEU A 263 19.28 21.39 -11.44
C LEU A 263 20.18 20.44 -10.65
N ASP A 264 20.47 20.75 -9.39
CA ASP A 264 21.20 19.83 -8.50
C ASP A 264 20.27 18.70 -8.04
N ALA A 265 20.70 17.46 -8.27
CA ALA A 265 20.00 16.25 -7.84
C ALA A 265 19.64 16.25 -6.35
N LYS A 266 20.45 16.86 -5.48
CA LYS A 266 20.19 16.93 -4.03
C LYS A 266 18.94 17.74 -3.67
N ILE A 267 18.66 18.81 -4.43
CA ILE A 267 17.52 19.71 -4.20
C ILE A 267 16.33 19.40 -5.12
N ALA A 268 16.53 18.62 -6.17
CA ALA A 268 15.51 18.30 -7.16
C ALA A 268 14.33 17.49 -6.60
N GLY A 269 14.48 16.83 -5.45
CA GLY A 269 13.43 16.02 -4.84
C GLY A 269 12.89 14.97 -5.82
N SER A 270 11.57 14.91 -6.00
CA SER A 270 10.93 13.97 -6.94
C SER A 270 11.29 14.22 -8.41
N ASN A 271 11.87 15.36 -8.78
CA ASN A 271 12.26 15.63 -10.16
C ASN A 271 13.44 14.76 -10.61
N ASN A 272 14.26 14.26 -9.68
CA ASN A 272 15.24 13.21 -9.98
C ASN A 272 14.58 12.03 -10.72
N TYR A 273 13.38 11.67 -10.28
CA TYR A 273 12.64 10.57 -10.83
C TYR A 273 11.93 10.96 -12.14
N TRP A 274 11.11 12.01 -12.11
CA TRP A 274 10.24 12.36 -13.23
C TRP A 274 10.99 12.88 -14.45
N PHE A 275 12.03 13.71 -14.27
CA PHE A 275 12.80 14.24 -15.41
C PHE A 275 13.55 13.12 -16.13
N CYS A 276 14.15 12.19 -15.40
CA CYS A 276 14.78 11.01 -15.98
C CYS A 276 13.78 10.16 -16.76
N ALA A 277 12.59 9.90 -16.20
CA ALA A 277 11.54 9.14 -16.87
C ALA A 277 11.07 9.81 -18.17
N CYS A 278 10.81 11.13 -18.15
CA CYS A 278 10.44 11.89 -19.35
C CYS A 278 11.57 11.89 -20.40
N TYR A 279 12.82 12.05 -19.96
CA TYR A 279 13.98 12.00 -20.84
C TYR A 279 14.11 10.65 -21.55
N ILE A 280 13.90 9.54 -20.84
CA ILE A 280 13.90 8.20 -21.44
C ILE A 280 12.77 8.08 -22.46
N ALA A 281 11.57 8.55 -22.12
CA ALA A 281 10.41 8.54 -23.01
C ALA A 281 10.66 9.28 -24.32
N GLU A 282 11.35 10.43 -24.26
CA GLU A 282 11.71 11.23 -25.42
C GLU A 282 12.83 10.58 -26.26
N LYS A 283 13.88 10.08 -25.62
CA LYS A 283 15.10 9.64 -26.32
C LYS A 283 15.07 8.19 -26.81
N SER A 284 14.27 7.32 -26.19
CA SER A 284 14.26 5.90 -26.55
C SER A 284 12.89 5.25 -26.33
N PRO A 285 12.12 5.04 -27.42
CA PRO A 285 10.84 4.34 -27.36
C PRO A 285 10.96 2.92 -26.78
N VAL A 286 12.09 2.24 -27.04
CA VAL A 286 12.35 0.87 -26.54
C VAL A 286 12.52 0.87 -25.02
N LEU A 287 13.39 1.74 -24.49
CA LEU A 287 13.59 1.83 -23.04
C LEU A 287 12.33 2.34 -22.33
N ASN A 288 11.57 3.22 -22.97
CA ASN A 288 10.28 3.67 -22.45
C ASN A 288 9.25 2.52 -22.38
N ALA A 289 9.15 1.68 -23.41
CA ALA A 289 8.27 0.51 -23.38
C ALA A 289 8.64 -0.45 -22.23
N MET A 290 9.95 -0.65 -21.99
CA MET A 290 10.43 -1.42 -20.83
C MET A 290 10.07 -0.75 -19.51
N LEU A 291 10.23 0.58 -19.40
CA LEU A 291 9.87 1.36 -18.22
C LEU A 291 8.37 1.24 -17.91
N ILE A 292 7.52 1.37 -18.93
CA ILE A 292 6.06 1.21 -18.83
C ILE A 292 5.70 -0.21 -18.40
N ASN A 293 6.38 -1.23 -18.93
CA ASN A 293 6.16 -2.61 -18.49
C ASN A 293 6.45 -2.80 -16.99
N TRP A 294 7.58 -2.26 -16.49
CA TRP A 294 7.87 -2.29 -15.06
C TRP A 294 6.83 -1.54 -14.23
N LEU A 295 6.36 -0.38 -14.71
CA LEU A 295 5.28 0.39 -14.12
C LEU A 295 4.01 -0.45 -13.95
N HIS A 296 3.60 -1.14 -15.01
CA HIS A 296 2.44 -2.03 -15.01
C HIS A 296 2.62 -3.18 -14.03
N MET A 297 3.79 -3.84 -14.02
CA MET A 297 4.04 -4.99 -13.17
C MET A 297 3.98 -4.64 -11.67
N TYR A 298 4.62 -3.54 -11.24
CA TYR A 298 4.58 -3.19 -9.82
C TYR A 298 3.19 -2.66 -9.42
N SER A 299 2.54 -1.87 -10.30
CA SER A 299 1.19 -1.35 -10.03
C SER A 299 0.17 -2.48 -9.91
N PHE A 300 0.27 -3.49 -10.77
CA PHE A 300 -0.51 -4.72 -10.67
C PHE A 300 -0.27 -5.44 -9.34
N ALA A 301 0.99 -5.66 -8.94
CA ALA A 301 1.30 -6.31 -7.66
C ALA A 301 0.72 -5.55 -6.45
N ARG A 302 0.75 -4.21 -6.49
CA ARG A 302 0.13 -3.33 -5.50
C ARG A 302 -1.38 -3.50 -5.42
N HIS A 303 -2.05 -3.55 -6.58
CA HIS A 303 -3.50 -3.74 -6.65
C HIS A 303 -3.90 -5.12 -6.12
N ILE A 304 -3.17 -6.18 -6.48
CA ILE A 304 -3.44 -7.55 -5.98
C ILE A 304 -3.21 -7.65 -4.47
N SER A 305 -2.17 -7.00 -3.94
CA SER A 305 -1.98 -6.91 -2.48
C SER A 305 -3.21 -6.30 -1.81
N THR A 306 -3.72 -5.19 -2.34
CA THR A 306 -4.90 -4.51 -1.79
C THR A 306 -6.18 -5.33 -1.97
N ALA A 307 -6.34 -6.03 -3.09
CA ALA A 307 -7.48 -6.92 -3.35
C ALA A 307 -7.61 -8.01 -2.27
N PHE A 308 -6.50 -8.72 -1.98
CA PHE A 308 -6.49 -9.73 -0.93
C PHE A 308 -6.71 -9.13 0.46
N TYR A 309 -6.17 -7.94 0.73
CA TYR A 309 -6.36 -7.27 2.01
C TYR A 309 -7.82 -6.82 2.23
N ILE A 310 -8.49 -6.33 1.19
CA ILE A 310 -9.93 -6.02 1.23
C ILE A 310 -10.75 -7.29 1.44
N ALA A 311 -10.39 -8.41 0.77
CA ALA A 311 -11.05 -9.69 0.98
C ALA A 311 -10.89 -10.19 2.44
N PHE A 312 -9.70 -10.07 3.02
CA PHE A 312 -9.47 -10.35 4.44
C PHE A 312 -10.39 -9.50 5.33
N PHE A 313 -10.46 -8.18 5.10
CA PHE A 313 -11.33 -7.30 5.86
C PHE A 313 -12.81 -7.63 5.72
N TYR A 314 -13.26 -7.97 4.50
CA TYR A 314 -14.62 -8.44 4.27
C TYR A 314 -14.92 -9.65 5.14
N CYS A 315 -14.05 -10.67 5.11
CA CYS A 315 -14.22 -11.88 5.91
C CYS A 315 -14.24 -11.55 7.41
N PHE A 316 -13.32 -10.70 7.87
CA PHE A 316 -13.26 -10.28 9.27
C PHE A 316 -14.57 -9.59 9.71
N ILE A 317 -15.07 -8.62 8.94
CA ILE A 317 -16.33 -7.92 9.24
C ILE A 317 -17.51 -8.90 9.20
N SER A 318 -17.56 -9.77 8.19
CA SER A 318 -18.63 -10.76 8.04
C SER A 318 -18.69 -11.72 9.24
N LEU A 319 -17.53 -12.21 9.71
CA LEU A 319 -17.43 -13.04 10.91
C LEU A 319 -17.81 -12.27 12.18
N PHE A 320 -17.35 -11.02 12.30
CA PHE A 320 -17.64 -10.17 13.46
C PHE A 320 -19.14 -9.88 13.59
N LEU A 321 -19.82 -9.54 12.49
CA LEU A 321 -21.27 -9.26 12.50
C LEU A 321 -22.11 -10.51 12.77
N GLN A 322 -21.54 -11.70 12.59
CA GLN A 322 -22.23 -12.99 12.74
C GLN A 322 -21.62 -13.84 13.87
N GLU A 323 -20.90 -13.22 14.82
CA GLU A 323 -20.13 -13.90 15.89
C GLU A 323 -20.97 -14.94 16.66
N GLN A 324 -22.23 -14.61 16.96
CA GLN A 324 -23.15 -15.50 17.67
C GLN A 324 -23.34 -16.85 16.96
N LEU A 325 -23.33 -16.86 15.63
CA LEU A 325 -23.57 -18.05 14.81
C LEU A 325 -22.34 -18.96 14.77
N PHE A 326 -21.14 -18.36 14.79
CA PHE A 326 -19.88 -19.10 14.73
C PHE A 326 -19.52 -19.80 16.04
N ASN A 327 -20.16 -19.43 17.15
CA ASN A 327 -19.96 -20.13 18.41
C ASN A 327 -20.39 -21.60 18.34
N PHE A 328 -21.34 -21.94 17.47
CA PHE A 328 -21.91 -23.29 17.31
C PHE A 328 -21.14 -24.17 16.31
N LEU A 329 -20.18 -23.62 15.58
CA LEU A 329 -19.46 -24.36 14.55
C LEU A 329 -18.24 -25.08 15.12
N ASN A 330 -18.23 -26.42 15.05
CA ASN A 330 -17.03 -27.24 15.30
C ASN A 330 -15.93 -27.06 14.22
N TYR A 331 -16.22 -26.37 13.12
CA TYR A 331 -15.34 -26.20 11.96
C TYR A 331 -14.66 -24.81 11.89
N ARG A 332 -14.39 -24.17 13.05
CA ARG A 332 -13.76 -22.83 13.12
C ARG A 332 -12.44 -22.74 12.34
N SER A 333 -11.71 -23.84 12.22
CA SER A 333 -10.40 -23.89 11.54
C SER A 333 -10.46 -23.53 10.06
N VAL A 334 -11.47 -23.99 9.31
CA VAL A 334 -11.59 -23.72 7.86
C VAL A 334 -11.92 -22.25 7.61
N LEU A 335 -12.85 -21.70 8.40
CA LEU A 335 -13.26 -20.30 8.32
C LEU A 335 -12.18 -19.33 8.82
N PHE A 336 -11.28 -19.81 9.68
CA PHE A 336 -10.10 -19.08 10.13
C PHE A 336 -8.98 -19.06 9.08
N LEU A 337 -8.73 -20.20 8.45
CA LEU A 337 -7.59 -20.39 7.58
C LEU A 337 -7.69 -19.51 6.32
N LEU A 338 -8.89 -19.41 5.74
CA LEU A 338 -9.06 -18.69 4.47
C LEU A 338 -8.79 -17.18 4.57
N PRO A 339 -9.33 -16.42 5.55
CA PRO A 339 -8.99 -15.01 5.74
C PRO A 339 -7.50 -14.81 6.06
N LEU A 340 -6.89 -15.70 6.84
CA LEU A 340 -5.44 -15.64 7.08
C LEU A 340 -4.63 -15.85 5.80
N ILE A 341 -5.02 -16.79 4.94
CA ILE A 341 -4.40 -16.97 3.63
C ILE A 341 -4.48 -15.67 2.83
N PHE A 342 -5.65 -15.02 2.79
CA PHE A 342 -5.78 -13.72 2.11
C PHE A 342 -4.88 -12.66 2.72
N PHE A 343 -4.79 -12.56 4.05
CA PHE A 343 -3.87 -11.64 4.71
C PHE A 343 -2.40 -11.93 4.33
N PHE A 344 -1.95 -13.19 4.38
CA PHE A 344 -0.57 -13.53 4.01
C PHE A 344 -0.28 -13.30 2.53
N LEU A 345 -1.21 -13.64 1.62
CA LEU A 345 -1.10 -13.33 0.19
C LEU A 345 -0.99 -11.81 -0.04
N SER A 346 -1.73 -11.01 0.74
CA SER A 346 -1.62 -9.56 0.67
C SER A 346 -0.20 -9.06 1.01
N LEU A 347 0.44 -9.64 2.04
CA LEU A 347 1.81 -9.29 2.45
C LEU A 347 2.87 -9.76 1.45
N ILE A 348 2.72 -10.96 0.89
CA ILE A 348 3.59 -11.49 -0.17
C ILE A 348 3.55 -10.54 -1.37
N MET A 349 2.35 -10.15 -1.80
CA MET A 349 2.19 -9.24 -2.93
C MET A 349 2.66 -7.82 -2.63
N LEU A 350 2.54 -7.33 -1.39
CA LEU A 350 3.10 -6.05 -0.96
C LEU A 350 4.63 -6.06 -1.02
N THR A 351 5.26 -7.15 -0.59
CA THR A 351 6.71 -7.33 -0.65
C THR A 351 7.17 -7.41 -2.11
N ARG A 352 6.44 -8.14 -2.95
CA ARG A 352 6.69 -8.19 -4.40
C ARG A 352 6.56 -6.82 -5.05
N PHE A 353 5.53 -6.04 -4.71
CA PHE A 353 5.37 -4.67 -5.16
C PHE A 353 6.61 -3.85 -4.82
N TYR A 354 7.04 -3.85 -3.55
CA TYR A 354 8.16 -3.04 -3.11
C TYR A 354 9.47 -3.45 -3.79
N TYR A 355 9.68 -4.76 -3.97
CA TYR A 355 10.82 -5.29 -4.71
C TYR A 355 10.85 -4.84 -6.18
N LEU A 356 9.72 -4.96 -6.90
CA LEU A 356 9.61 -4.50 -8.29
C LEU A 356 9.80 -2.98 -8.39
N TYR A 357 9.21 -2.22 -7.47
CA TYR A 357 9.28 -0.77 -7.45
C TYR A 357 10.71 -0.27 -7.17
N PHE A 358 11.40 -0.85 -6.18
CA PHE A 358 12.74 -0.44 -5.77
C PHE A 358 13.82 -1.00 -6.70
N SER A 359 13.86 -2.33 -6.86
CA SER A 359 15.00 -3.03 -7.48
C SER A 359 14.96 -3.04 -9.00
N TYR A 360 13.77 -3.00 -9.60
CA TYR A 360 13.63 -3.00 -11.06
C TYR A 360 13.27 -1.62 -11.57
N TYR A 361 12.08 -1.11 -11.25
CA TYR A 361 11.56 0.12 -11.82
C TYR A 361 12.47 1.32 -11.53
N SER A 362 12.72 1.61 -10.25
CA SER A 362 13.52 2.77 -9.87
C SER A 362 14.97 2.66 -10.35
N LYS A 363 15.61 1.49 -10.18
CA LYS A 363 16.98 1.30 -10.69
C LYS A 363 17.06 1.41 -12.21
N PHE A 364 16.05 0.91 -12.93
CA PHE A 364 15.99 0.96 -14.39
C PHE A 364 15.90 2.41 -14.89
N VAL A 365 15.08 3.27 -14.27
CA VAL A 365 15.02 4.71 -14.61
C VAL A 365 16.40 5.35 -14.57
N PHE A 366 17.13 5.21 -13.47
CA PHE A 366 18.44 5.86 -13.35
C PHE A 366 19.48 5.26 -14.29
N ARG A 367 19.48 3.94 -14.46
CA ARG A 367 20.41 3.26 -15.39
C ARG A 367 20.14 3.61 -16.85
N ALA A 368 18.88 3.66 -17.26
CA ALA A 368 18.48 4.02 -18.61
C ALA A 368 18.84 5.49 -18.92
N PHE A 369 18.55 6.41 -17.99
CA PHE A 369 18.96 7.82 -18.12
C PHE A 369 20.49 7.95 -18.25
N TYR A 370 21.24 7.26 -17.39
CA TYR A 370 22.70 7.25 -17.44
C TYR A 370 23.25 6.71 -18.77
N LEU A 371 22.70 5.58 -19.24
CA LEU A 371 23.11 4.93 -20.47
C LEU A 371 22.91 5.83 -21.69
N LEU A 372 21.72 6.45 -21.80
CA LEU A 372 21.39 7.33 -22.92
C LEU A 372 22.28 8.57 -23.00
N ASN A 373 22.81 9.03 -21.87
CA ASN A 373 23.73 10.16 -21.81
C ASN A 373 25.20 9.78 -22.08
N LYS A 374 25.60 8.55 -21.76
CA LYS A 374 26.98 8.07 -21.99
C LYS A 374 27.20 7.60 -23.42
N ILE A 375 26.19 7.01 -24.06
CA ILE A 375 26.26 6.65 -25.48
C ILE A 375 26.12 7.95 -26.26
N LYS A 376 27.25 8.53 -26.69
CA LYS A 376 27.22 9.62 -27.67
C LYS A 376 26.49 9.10 -28.92
N PRO A 377 25.50 9.83 -29.47
CA PRO A 377 24.97 9.49 -30.77
C PRO A 377 26.15 9.50 -31.76
N LYS A 378 26.36 8.35 -32.41
CA LYS A 378 27.34 8.24 -33.50
C LYS A 378 26.83 8.99 -34.71
#